data_AF-A0A1V6QX68-F1
#
_entry.id   AF-A0A1V6QX68-F1
#
_cell.length_a   1.000
_cell.length_b   1.000
_cell.length_c   1.000
_cell.angle_alpha   90.00
_cell.angle_beta   90.00
_cell.angle_gamma   90.00
#
_symmetry.space_group_name_H-M   'P 1'
#
loop_
_entity.id
_entity.type
_entity.pdbx_description
1 polymer ?
#
loop_
_entity_poly.entity_id
_entity_poly.type
_entity_poly.pdbx_seq_one_letter_code
_entity_poly.pdbx_strand_id
1 'polypeptide(L)'
;MAISYMPAKLSTWISAHDIKQWFSSDVDISNYSIIGGRVQWSMLSAVVFANIPQLIITVSYYCYNAVLTSILAAAEYSSYGAKQKALRVTWPIKDSQQRSTYWLSVPYRYVVPILALYMVLHWLVSQSIFYLLLVTYLPNDIPNPHNTMSSVGFSSTPIFLSILVGTIMMLILFALAFRKFKSTMPVAASSSAAISAACHPPKNEDLDTAALGLLKWGETISPPPWVMERFDGIGDQHGHCSFTSLDTVSPSLTRLYA
;
A
#
# COMPACT_ATOMS: atom_id res chain seq x y z
N MET A 1 6.84 5.01 33.99
CA MET A 1 7.48 3.75 34.40
C MET A 1 6.46 2.64 34.16
N ALA A 2 6.27 2.28 32.90
CA ALA A 2 6.94 1.15 32.22
C ALA A 2 6.24 -0.18 32.51
N ILE A 3 5.13 -0.33 31.79
CA ILE A 3 4.44 -1.54 31.35
C ILE A 3 5.40 -2.74 31.34
N SER A 4 5.19 -3.69 32.26
CA SER A 4 5.93 -4.96 32.31
C SER A 4 5.02 -6.08 32.81
N TYR A 5 3.96 -6.35 32.06
CA TYR A 5 3.19 -7.59 32.16
C TYR A 5 2.68 -7.98 30.77
N MET A 6 3.58 -8.51 29.92
CA MET A 6 3.18 -9.42 28.84
C MET A 6 3.31 -10.86 29.36
N PRO A 7 2.29 -11.72 29.21
CA PRO A 7 2.30 -13.02 29.84
C PRO A 7 3.21 -13.99 29.06
N ALA A 8 4.02 -14.74 29.80
CA ALA A 8 4.93 -15.81 29.36
C ALA A 8 4.24 -17.04 28.72
N LYS A 9 3.05 -16.89 28.12
CA LYS A 9 2.26 -17.97 27.50
C LYS A 9 2.38 -18.05 25.98
N LEU A 10 3.02 -17.08 25.31
CA LEU A 10 3.22 -17.14 23.86
C LEU A 10 4.43 -18.01 23.49
N SER A 11 5.45 -18.08 24.36
CA SER A 11 6.69 -18.83 24.12
C SER A 11 6.55 -20.35 24.26
N THR A 12 5.41 -20.85 24.77
CA THR A 12 5.14 -22.30 24.83
C THR A 12 4.50 -22.85 23.57
N TRP A 13 4.07 -21.98 22.64
CA TRP A 13 3.41 -22.38 21.39
C TRP A 13 4.34 -22.49 20.18
N ILE A 14 5.51 -21.85 20.23
CA ILE A 14 6.53 -21.88 19.16
C ILE A 14 7.88 -22.13 19.83
N SER A 15 8.40 -23.34 19.70
CA SER A 15 9.72 -23.72 20.21
C SER A 15 10.81 -23.33 19.21
N ALA A 16 12.04 -23.14 19.70
CA ALA A 16 13.22 -22.96 18.85
C ALA A 16 13.43 -24.15 17.89
N HIS A 17 12.97 -25.34 18.29
CA HIS A 17 12.97 -26.53 17.45
C HIS A 17 12.04 -26.39 16.22
N ASP A 18 10.83 -25.85 16.42
CA ASP A 18 9.86 -25.67 15.34
C ASP A 18 10.39 -24.68 14.29
N ILE A 19 11.01 -23.59 14.75
CA ILE A 19 11.65 -22.61 13.89
C ILE A 19 12.77 -23.26 13.07
N LYS A 20 13.62 -24.09 13.70
CA LYS A 20 14.71 -24.79 13.01
C LYS A 20 14.17 -25.76 11.95
N GLN A 21 13.05 -26.42 12.23
CA GLN A 21 12.40 -27.33 11.29
C GLN A 21 11.84 -26.60 10.06
N TRP A 22 11.36 -25.37 10.19
CA TRP A 22 10.91 -24.55 9.04
C TRP A 22 12.04 -24.15 8.07
N PHE A 23 13.30 -24.23 8.50
CA PHE A 23 14.47 -24.00 7.65
C PHE A 23 15.12 -25.29 7.14
N SER A 24 14.58 -26.46 7.49
CA SER A 24 15.06 -27.76 7.03
C SER A 24 14.40 -28.15 5.71
N SER A 25 15.16 -28.75 4.79
CA SER A 25 14.61 -29.40 3.59
C SER A 25 13.91 -30.72 3.91
N ASP A 26 14.36 -31.39 4.98
CA ASP A 26 13.81 -32.66 5.41
C ASP A 26 12.57 -32.42 6.26
N VAL A 27 11.45 -32.99 5.81
CA VAL A 27 10.16 -32.82 6.44
C VAL A 27 9.75 -34.11 7.13
N ASP A 28 9.62 -34.08 8.46
CA ASP A 28 9.10 -35.18 9.26
C ASP A 28 7.57 -35.28 9.12
N ILE A 29 7.11 -36.38 8.50
CA ILE A 29 5.70 -36.67 8.18
C ILE A 29 4.80 -36.68 9.40
N SER A 30 5.34 -36.97 10.58
CA SER A 30 4.57 -36.97 11.82
C SER A 30 4.00 -35.59 12.19
N ASN A 31 4.65 -34.51 11.74
CA ASN A 31 4.31 -33.14 12.13
C ASN A 31 3.45 -32.39 11.11
N TYR A 32 3.16 -32.98 9.95
CA TYR A 32 2.39 -32.33 8.90
C TYR A 32 1.22 -33.18 8.41
N SER A 33 0.21 -32.50 7.88
CA SER A 33 -0.95 -33.15 7.29
C SER A 33 -0.84 -33.16 5.77
N ILE A 34 -1.21 -34.27 5.15
CA ILE A 34 -1.17 -34.46 3.70
C ILE A 34 -2.57 -34.23 3.12
N ILE A 35 -2.69 -33.34 2.15
CA ILE A 35 -3.95 -33.05 1.46
C ILE A 35 -4.26 -34.20 0.48
N GLY A 36 -5.41 -34.85 0.66
CA GLY A 36 -5.91 -35.85 -0.28
C GLY A 36 -5.57 -37.31 0.03
N GLY A 37 -4.89 -37.62 1.13
CA GLY A 37 -4.67 -39.02 1.58
C GLY A 37 -4.00 -39.91 0.52
N ARG A 38 -4.76 -40.83 -0.10
CA ARG A 38 -4.32 -41.77 -1.17
C ARG A 38 -4.45 -41.22 -2.60
N VAL A 39 -4.92 -39.98 -2.79
CA VAL A 39 -5.06 -39.38 -4.12
C VAL A 39 -3.69 -38.94 -4.61
N GLN A 40 -3.20 -39.59 -5.67
CA GLN A 40 -1.94 -39.24 -6.31
C GLN A 40 -2.15 -38.01 -7.18
N TRP A 41 -1.48 -36.91 -6.82
CA TRP A 41 -1.47 -35.70 -7.65
C TRP A 41 -0.44 -35.88 -8.76
N SER A 42 -0.67 -35.30 -9.93
CA SER A 42 0.44 -35.11 -10.87
C SER A 42 1.39 -34.07 -10.28
N MET A 43 2.71 -34.23 -10.47
CA MET A 43 3.71 -33.29 -9.94
C MET A 43 3.37 -31.84 -10.28
N LEU A 44 3.03 -31.57 -11.55
CA LEU A 44 2.66 -30.23 -11.99
C LEU A 44 1.43 -29.69 -11.25
N SER A 45 0.38 -30.50 -11.07
CA SER A 45 -0.83 -30.07 -10.38
C SER A 45 -0.57 -29.73 -8.90
N ALA A 46 0.25 -30.54 -8.21
CA ALA A 46 0.59 -30.31 -6.81
C ALA A 46 1.47 -29.06 -6.64
N VAL A 47 2.45 -28.86 -7.53
CA VAL A 47 3.32 -27.66 -7.52
C VAL A 47 2.51 -26.40 -7.79
N VAL A 48 1.64 -26.41 -8.81
CA VAL A 48 0.78 -25.27 -9.11
C VAL A 48 -0.14 -24.97 -7.93
N PHE A 49 -0.82 -26.00 -7.39
CA PHE A 49 -1.76 -25.84 -6.29
C PHE A 49 -1.08 -25.26 -5.03
N ALA A 50 0.10 -25.76 -4.66
CA ALA A 50 0.86 -25.25 -3.52
C ALA A 50 1.27 -23.77 -3.68
N ASN A 51 1.36 -23.26 -4.91
CA ASN A 51 1.76 -21.89 -5.21
C ASN A 51 0.58 -20.93 -5.48
N ILE A 52 -0.66 -21.41 -5.61
CA ILE A 52 -1.85 -20.54 -5.74
C ILE A 52 -1.93 -19.49 -4.61
N PRO A 53 -1.70 -19.85 -3.33
CA PRO A 53 -1.69 -18.87 -2.24
C PRO A 53 -0.66 -17.74 -2.44
N GLN A 54 0.51 -18.05 -3.03
CA GLN A 54 1.54 -17.05 -3.32
C GLN A 54 1.06 -16.02 -4.35
N LEU A 55 0.31 -16.47 -5.37
CA LEU A 55 -0.32 -15.58 -6.34
C LEU A 55 -1.32 -14.64 -5.67
N ILE A 56 -2.16 -15.17 -4.77
CA ILE A 56 -3.18 -14.39 -4.05
C ILE A 56 -2.51 -13.29 -3.22
N ILE A 57 -1.41 -13.61 -2.52
CA ILE A 57 -0.65 -12.62 -1.74
C ILE A 57 -0.10 -11.52 -2.66
N THR A 58 0.48 -11.89 -3.80
CA THR A 58 0.99 -10.92 -4.79
C THR A 58 -0.11 -9.99 -5.30
N VAL A 59 -1.27 -10.52 -5.66
CA VAL A 59 -2.42 -9.68 -6.07
C VAL A 59 -2.86 -8.75 -4.94
N SER A 60 -2.93 -9.27 -3.71
CA SER A 60 -3.27 -8.46 -2.54
C SER A 60 -2.28 -7.32 -2.32
N TYR A 61 -0.98 -7.54 -2.57
CA TYR A 61 0.06 -6.52 -2.50
C TYR A 61 -0.19 -5.40 -3.50
N TYR A 62 -0.53 -5.72 -4.75
CA TYR A 62 -0.87 -4.70 -5.75
C TYR A 62 -2.07 -3.87 -5.31
N CYS A 63 -3.15 -4.49 -4.81
CA CYS A 63 -4.32 -3.79 -4.29
C CYS A 63 -3.98 -2.93 -3.07
N TYR A 64 -3.23 -3.47 -2.11
CA TYR A 64 -2.80 -2.76 -0.91
C TYR A 64 -1.98 -1.52 -1.27
N ASN A 65 -1.01 -1.68 -2.18
CA ASN A 65 -0.15 -0.60 -2.63
C ASN A 65 -0.94 0.48 -3.40
N ALA A 66 -1.92 0.08 -4.21
CA ALA A 66 -2.80 1.02 -4.91
C ALA A 66 -3.61 1.89 -3.94
N VAL A 67 -4.24 1.27 -2.93
CA VAL A 67 -5.01 2.00 -1.90
C VAL A 67 -4.12 2.89 -1.04
N LEU A 68 -2.95 2.39 -0.61
CA LEU A 68 -2.03 3.20 0.18
C LEU A 68 -1.51 4.41 -0.61
N THR A 69 -1.17 4.22 -1.88
CA THR A 69 -0.71 5.29 -2.77
C THR A 69 -1.80 6.35 -2.93
N SER A 70 -3.06 5.96 -3.10
CA SER A 70 -4.16 6.91 -3.22
C SER A 70 -4.41 7.70 -1.92
N ILE A 71 -4.36 7.05 -0.76
CA ILE A 71 -4.45 7.72 0.55
C ILE A 71 -3.33 8.75 0.71
N LEU A 72 -2.10 8.39 0.37
CA LEU A 72 -0.94 9.28 0.52
C LEU A 72 -0.92 10.41 -0.51
N ALA A 73 -1.39 10.16 -1.73
CA ALA A 73 -1.60 11.19 -2.74
C ALA A 73 -2.66 12.20 -2.27
N ALA A 74 -3.80 11.72 -1.75
CA ALA A 74 -4.84 12.58 -1.17
C ALA A 74 -4.34 13.34 0.07
N ALA A 75 -3.49 12.73 0.90
CA ALA A 75 -2.87 13.38 2.05
C ALA A 75 -1.89 14.50 1.62
N GLU A 76 -1.12 14.28 0.56
CA GLU A 76 -0.24 15.32 0.01
C GLU A 76 -1.06 16.43 -0.64
N TYR A 77 -2.05 16.09 -1.47
CA TYR A 77 -2.94 17.04 -2.12
C TYR A 77 -3.64 17.95 -1.10
N SER A 78 -4.35 17.35 -0.13
CA SER A 78 -5.05 18.10 0.92
C SER A 78 -4.12 19.00 1.74
N SER A 79 -2.85 18.64 1.90
CA SER A 79 -1.91 19.43 2.69
C SER A 79 -1.58 20.80 2.11
N TYR A 80 -1.78 21.01 0.80
CA TYR A 80 -1.60 22.32 0.16
C TYR A 80 -2.69 23.33 0.55
N GLY A 81 -3.87 22.87 0.97
CA GLY A 81 -4.89 23.77 1.52
C GLY A 81 -4.62 24.21 2.96
N ALA A 82 -3.78 23.48 3.69
CA ALA A 82 -3.44 23.79 5.08
C ALA A 82 -2.15 24.62 5.21
N LYS A 83 -1.19 24.45 4.29
CA LYS A 83 0.09 25.15 4.32
C LYS A 83 0.66 25.34 2.92
N GLN A 84 1.43 26.42 2.76
CA GLN A 84 2.18 26.68 1.53
C GLN A 84 3.32 25.67 1.40
N LYS A 85 3.44 25.05 0.22
CA LYS A 85 4.40 23.97 -0.07
C LYS A 85 4.85 24.04 -1.52
N ALA A 86 6.10 23.64 -1.77
CA ALA A 86 6.59 23.46 -3.13
C ALA A 86 6.09 22.14 -3.74
N LEU A 87 5.94 22.14 -5.06
CA LEU A 87 5.59 20.97 -5.84
C LEU A 87 6.67 19.89 -5.76
N ARG A 88 6.24 18.63 -5.74
CA ARG A 88 7.13 17.48 -5.98
C ARG A 88 7.10 17.12 -7.45
N VAL A 89 8.26 17.16 -8.08
CA VAL A 89 8.45 16.85 -9.50
C VAL A 89 9.53 15.80 -9.66
N THR A 90 9.54 15.05 -10.77
CA THR A 90 10.58 14.05 -11.02
C THR A 90 11.95 14.69 -11.16
N TRP A 91 12.01 15.81 -11.89
CA TRP A 91 13.24 16.53 -12.21
C TRP A 91 13.10 18.00 -11.81
N PRO A 92 13.52 18.39 -10.59
CA PRO A 92 13.44 19.78 -10.15
C PRO A 92 14.45 20.64 -10.91
N ILE A 93 14.03 21.87 -11.25
CA ILE A 93 14.92 22.86 -11.86
C ILE A 93 15.92 23.35 -10.79
N LYS A 94 17.18 23.55 -11.20
CA LYS A 94 18.23 24.10 -10.32
C LYS A 94 17.80 25.48 -9.82
N ASP A 95 18.07 25.75 -8.54
CA ASP A 95 17.73 27.01 -7.86
C ASP A 95 16.21 27.29 -7.68
N SER A 96 15.36 26.29 -7.87
CA SER A 96 13.92 26.37 -7.55
C SER A 96 13.59 25.82 -6.15
N GLN A 97 12.39 26.12 -5.63
CA GLN A 97 11.91 25.54 -4.37
C GLN A 97 11.34 24.13 -4.56
N GLN A 98 11.23 23.65 -5.81
CA GLN A 98 10.68 22.35 -6.14
C GLN A 98 11.46 21.22 -5.49
N ARG A 99 10.75 20.14 -5.16
CA ARG A 99 11.35 18.97 -4.51
C ARG A 99 11.34 17.81 -5.48
N SER A 100 12.42 17.04 -5.51
CA SER A 100 12.39 15.77 -6.25
C SER A 100 11.38 14.81 -5.61
N THR A 101 10.65 14.08 -6.45
CA THR A 101 9.80 12.99 -6.00
C THR A 101 10.63 11.79 -5.56
N TYR A 102 10.03 10.88 -4.82
CA TYR A 102 10.67 9.61 -4.48
C TYR A 102 10.78 8.74 -5.74
N TRP A 103 11.86 7.96 -5.87
CA TRP A 103 12.01 7.02 -6.99
C TRP A 103 10.88 5.99 -7.04
N LEU A 104 10.31 5.68 -5.87
CA LEU A 104 9.09 4.90 -5.69
C LEU A 104 8.00 5.88 -5.27
N SER A 105 6.86 5.97 -5.95
CA SER A 105 5.81 7.01 -5.76
C SER A 105 5.31 7.26 -4.31
N VAL A 106 5.73 6.42 -3.36
CA VAL A 106 5.36 6.44 -1.94
C VAL A 106 6.61 6.63 -1.06
N PRO A 107 6.56 7.43 0.02
CA PRO A 107 7.69 7.61 0.93
C PRO A 107 8.20 6.28 1.52
N TYR A 108 9.52 6.09 1.57
CA TYR A 108 10.17 4.86 2.05
C TYR A 108 9.74 4.40 3.44
N ARG A 109 9.38 5.33 4.33
CA ARG A 109 8.87 5.02 5.69
C ARG A 109 7.60 4.17 5.69
N TYR A 110 6.83 4.16 4.59
CA TYR A 110 5.67 3.28 4.44
C TYR A 110 6.02 2.04 3.62
N VAL A 111 6.73 2.20 2.50
CA VAL A 111 6.96 1.07 1.59
C VAL A 111 7.89 0.03 2.20
N VAL A 112 8.98 0.44 2.86
CA VAL A 112 9.95 -0.50 3.45
C VAL A 112 9.30 -1.46 4.46
N PRO A 113 8.55 -0.99 5.48
CA PRO A 113 7.91 -1.92 6.42
C PRO A 113 6.83 -2.78 5.75
N ILE A 114 6.11 -2.27 4.75
CA ILE A 114 5.11 -3.07 4.02
C ILE A 114 5.76 -4.17 3.20
N LEU A 115 6.85 -3.86 2.48
CA LEU A 115 7.62 -4.87 1.73
C LEU A 115 8.17 -5.94 2.67
N ALA A 116 8.71 -5.54 3.82
CA ALA A 116 9.18 -6.49 4.83
C ALA A 116 8.05 -7.41 5.33
N LEU A 117 6.86 -6.86 5.60
CA LEU A 117 5.69 -7.64 6.01
C LEU A 117 5.21 -8.59 4.91
N TYR A 118 5.18 -8.16 3.65
CA TYR A 118 4.83 -9.03 2.52
C TYR A 118 5.87 -10.13 2.29
N MET A 119 7.16 -9.83 2.45
CA MET A 119 8.23 -10.83 2.41
C MET A 119 8.03 -11.89 3.50
N VAL A 120 7.72 -11.47 4.73
CA VAL A 120 7.39 -12.39 5.83
C VAL A 120 6.13 -13.20 5.51
N LEU A 121 5.10 -12.58 4.95
CA LEU A 121 3.86 -13.27 4.59
C LEU A 121 4.07 -14.33 3.50
N HIS A 122 4.82 -14.00 2.45
CA HIS A 122 5.22 -14.95 1.40
C HIS A 122 6.01 -16.13 1.99
N TRP A 123 6.93 -15.86 2.91
CA TRP A 123 7.70 -16.88 3.59
C TRP A 123 6.82 -17.78 4.48
N LEU A 124 5.94 -17.20 5.31
CA LEU A 124 5.01 -17.97 6.14
C LEU A 124 4.09 -18.84 5.29
N VAL A 125 3.64 -18.35 4.14
CA VAL A 125 2.77 -19.13 3.24
C VAL A 125 3.53 -20.24 2.52
N SER A 126 4.82 -20.08 2.22
CA SER A 126 5.65 -21.19 1.72
C SER A 126 5.80 -22.32 2.75
N GLN A 127 5.74 -21.99 4.04
CA GLN A 127 5.75 -22.97 5.13
C GLN A 127 4.34 -23.50 5.47
N SER A 128 3.30 -22.84 4.96
CA SER A 128 1.90 -23.19 5.22
C SER A 128 1.41 -24.29 4.31
N ILE A 129 1.65 -24.17 3.01
CA ILE A 129 1.26 -25.14 1.99
C ILE A 129 2.46 -25.33 1.07
N PHE A 130 2.91 -26.57 0.94
CA PHE A 130 4.12 -26.89 0.18
C PHE A 130 3.97 -28.22 -0.56
N TYR A 131 4.72 -28.34 -1.66
CA TYR A 131 4.79 -29.57 -2.43
C TYR A 131 5.58 -30.64 -1.67
N LEU A 132 5.08 -31.88 -1.72
CA LEU A 132 5.73 -33.04 -1.12
C LEU A 132 5.93 -34.14 -2.17
N LEU A 133 7.14 -34.70 -2.19
CA LEU A 133 7.46 -35.92 -2.93
C LEU A 133 7.78 -37.02 -1.93
N LEU A 134 6.90 -38.01 -1.83
CA LEU A 134 7.07 -39.15 -0.94
C LEU A 134 7.80 -40.25 -1.71
N VAL A 135 9.03 -40.55 -1.30
CA VAL A 135 9.84 -41.64 -1.84
C VAL A 135 9.85 -42.78 -0.83
N THR A 136 9.29 -43.93 -1.19
CA THR A 136 9.35 -45.13 -0.33
C THR A 136 10.66 -45.89 -0.55
N TYR A 137 11.30 -46.30 0.54
CA TYR A 137 12.52 -47.12 0.51
C TYR A 137 12.19 -48.60 0.76
N LEU A 138 12.86 -49.50 0.04
CA LEU A 138 12.83 -50.94 0.32
C LEU A 138 13.67 -51.25 1.57
N PRO A 139 13.54 -52.44 2.22
CA PRO A 139 14.32 -52.81 3.41
C PRO A 139 15.85 -52.78 3.26
N ASN A 140 16.35 -52.68 2.03
CA ASN A 140 17.78 -52.57 1.71
C ASN A 140 18.22 -51.12 1.46
N ASP A 141 17.45 -50.11 1.88
CA ASP A 141 17.68 -48.68 1.63
C ASP A 141 17.74 -48.27 0.14
N ILE A 142 17.16 -49.09 -0.73
CA ILE A 142 17.06 -48.78 -2.15
C ILE A 142 15.77 -47.99 -2.39
N PRO A 143 15.83 -46.77 -2.98
CA PRO A 143 14.63 -46.01 -3.34
C PRO A 143 13.78 -46.82 -4.33
N ASN A 144 12.48 -46.96 -4.07
CA ASN A 144 11.56 -47.61 -4.98
C ASN A 144 10.88 -46.57 -5.91
N PRO A 145 11.34 -46.42 -7.17
CA PRO A 145 10.79 -45.42 -8.08
C PRO A 145 9.32 -45.68 -8.45
N HIS A 146 8.86 -46.94 -8.38
CA HIS A 146 7.48 -47.30 -8.70
C HIS A 146 6.47 -46.89 -7.62
N ASN A 147 6.91 -46.61 -6.40
CA ASN A 147 6.06 -46.21 -5.29
C ASN A 147 6.31 -44.75 -4.85
N THR A 148 6.76 -43.90 -5.78
CA THR A 148 6.91 -42.47 -5.51
C THR A 148 5.56 -41.75 -5.69
N MET A 149 5.17 -40.95 -4.71
CA MET A 149 3.88 -40.24 -4.70
C MET A 149 4.08 -38.74 -4.56
N SER A 150 3.57 -37.97 -5.52
CA SER A 150 3.46 -36.51 -5.41
C SER A 150 2.20 -36.14 -4.64
N SER A 151 2.35 -35.23 -3.67
CA SER A 151 1.26 -34.74 -2.84
C SER A 151 1.51 -33.29 -2.40
N VAL A 152 0.59 -32.76 -1.60
CA VAL A 152 0.67 -31.41 -1.01
C VAL A 152 0.58 -31.54 0.50
N GLY A 153 1.57 -30.97 1.20
CA GLY A 153 1.59 -30.88 2.66
C GLY A 153 1.06 -29.54 3.13
N PHE A 154 0.51 -29.51 4.35
CA PHE A 154 0.22 -28.27 5.05
C PHE A 154 0.61 -28.29 6.53
N SER A 155 0.90 -27.11 7.07
CA SER A 155 1.21 -26.89 8.49
C SER A 155 0.30 -25.83 9.10
N SER A 156 -0.36 -26.17 10.21
CA SER A 156 -1.35 -25.28 10.85
C SER A 156 -0.73 -24.04 11.50
N THR A 157 0.50 -24.12 12.00
CA THR A 157 1.15 -23.02 12.72
C THR A 157 1.51 -21.85 11.79
N PRO A 158 2.20 -22.07 10.64
CA PRO A 158 2.45 -21.01 9.67
C PRO A 158 1.16 -20.45 9.06
N ILE A 159 0.12 -21.29 8.86
CA ILE A 159 -1.21 -20.84 8.41
C ILE A 159 -1.77 -19.81 9.40
N PHE A 160 -1.81 -20.14 10.69
CA PHE A 160 -2.32 -19.23 11.72
C PHE A 160 -1.51 -17.91 11.77
N LEU A 161 -0.19 -17.98 11.72
CA LEU A 161 0.68 -16.80 11.72
C LEU A 161 0.47 -15.93 10.47
N SER A 162 0.29 -16.54 9.30
CA SER A 162 0.03 -15.80 8.06
C SER A 162 -1.29 -15.02 8.13
N ILE A 163 -2.35 -15.65 8.68
CA ILE A 163 -3.65 -15.00 8.88
C ILE A 163 -3.54 -13.84 9.88
N LEU A 164 -2.79 -14.04 10.98
CA LEU A 164 -2.56 -13.00 11.98
C LEU A 164 -1.84 -11.78 11.37
N VAL A 165 -0.74 -12.01 10.65
CA VAL A 165 0.02 -10.94 9.97
C VAL A 165 -0.85 -10.23 8.94
N GLY A 166 -1.57 -10.97 8.09
CA GLY A 166 -2.49 -10.39 7.10
C GLY A 166 -3.59 -9.54 7.74
N THR A 167 -4.15 -9.98 8.87
CA THR A 167 -5.18 -9.22 9.61
C THR A 167 -4.61 -7.91 10.16
N ILE A 168 -3.41 -7.95 10.76
CA ILE A 168 -2.74 -6.74 11.26
C ILE A 168 -2.49 -5.74 10.12
N MET A 169 -2.06 -6.22 8.95
CA MET A 169 -1.86 -5.37 7.77
C MET A 169 -3.16 -4.70 7.32
N MET A 170 -4.27 -5.45 7.27
CA MET A 170 -5.58 -4.89 6.94
C MET A 170 -6.01 -3.81 7.95
N LEU A 171 -5.82 -4.05 9.25
CA LEU A 171 -6.13 -3.07 10.29
C LEU A 171 -5.31 -1.78 10.14
N ILE A 172 -4.02 -1.88 9.79
CA ILE A 172 -3.17 -0.73 9.50
C ILE A 172 -3.72 0.05 8.31
N LEU A 173 -4.10 -0.62 7.22
CA LEU A 173 -4.67 0.03 6.04
C LEU A 173 -5.98 0.74 6.37
N PHE A 174 -6.90 0.09 7.10
CA PHE A 174 -8.14 0.71 7.56
C PHE A 174 -7.88 1.93 8.44
N ALA A 175 -6.96 1.82 9.42
CA ALA A 175 -6.61 2.93 10.29
C ALA A 175 -6.05 4.14 9.50
N LEU A 176 -5.26 3.89 8.45
CA LEU A 176 -4.78 4.93 7.55
C LEU A 176 -5.89 5.51 6.68
N ALA A 177 -6.83 4.67 6.20
CA ALA A 177 -7.96 5.09 5.37
C ALA A 177 -8.96 5.98 6.13
N PHE A 178 -9.20 5.71 7.42
CA PHE A 178 -10.10 6.51 8.26
C PHE A 178 -9.47 7.78 8.82
N ARG A 179 -8.18 8.03 8.54
CA ARG A 179 -7.49 9.22 9.03
C ARG A 179 -8.04 10.46 8.32
N LYS A 180 -8.76 11.30 9.06
CA LYS A 180 -9.31 12.56 8.55
C LYS A 180 -8.19 13.49 8.06
N PHE A 181 -8.39 14.07 6.87
CA PHE A 181 -7.56 15.15 6.36
C PHE A 181 -7.90 16.44 7.11
N LYS A 182 -6.88 17.25 7.43
CA LYS A 182 -7.05 18.51 8.20
C LYS A 182 -7.49 19.70 7.36
N SER A 183 -7.61 19.54 6.04
CA SER A 183 -7.79 20.62 5.09
C SER A 183 -9.21 20.66 4.53
N THR A 184 -9.72 21.86 4.27
CA THR A 184 -11.01 22.12 3.61
C THR A 184 -10.96 21.84 2.10
N MET A 185 -9.77 21.52 1.58
CA MET A 185 -9.58 21.21 0.17
C MET A 185 -10.36 19.97 -0.26
N PRO A 186 -11.17 20.04 -1.33
CA PRO A 186 -11.89 18.89 -1.84
C PRO A 186 -10.89 17.83 -2.29
N VAL A 187 -11.18 16.57 -2.01
CA VAL A 187 -10.30 15.46 -2.39
C VAL A 187 -10.44 15.24 -3.90
N ALA A 188 -9.49 15.75 -4.68
CA ALA A 188 -9.43 15.53 -6.13
C ALA A 188 -9.08 14.07 -6.50
N ALA A 189 -8.69 13.25 -5.52
CA ALA A 189 -8.24 11.87 -5.69
C ALA A 189 -7.25 11.76 -6.87
N SER A 190 -7.41 10.77 -7.74
CA SER A 190 -6.64 10.60 -8.99
C SER A 190 -7.37 11.14 -10.22
N SER A 191 -8.33 12.06 -10.07
CA SER A 191 -9.06 12.66 -11.19
C SER A 191 -8.24 13.79 -11.81
N SER A 192 -7.75 13.56 -13.02
CA SER A 192 -7.02 14.59 -13.79
C SER A 192 -7.88 15.83 -14.04
N ALA A 193 -9.19 15.67 -14.24
CA ALA A 193 -10.12 16.79 -14.41
C ALA A 193 -10.21 17.67 -13.15
N ALA A 194 -10.29 17.05 -11.97
CA ALA A 194 -10.36 17.79 -10.70
C ALA A 194 -9.03 18.50 -10.38
N ILE A 195 -7.90 17.86 -10.69
CA ILE A 195 -6.57 18.48 -10.53
C ILE A 195 -6.42 19.65 -11.52
N SER A 196 -6.83 19.47 -12.78
CA SER A 196 -6.76 20.52 -13.79
C SER A 196 -7.61 21.73 -13.42
N ALA A 197 -8.83 21.53 -12.89
CA ALA A 197 -9.67 22.62 -12.41
C ALA A 197 -8.95 23.48 -11.35
N ALA A 198 -8.25 22.84 -10.41
CA ALA A 198 -7.48 23.54 -9.37
C ALA A 198 -6.21 24.25 -9.88
N CYS A 199 -5.77 24.00 -11.12
CA CYS A 199 -4.54 24.55 -11.70
C CYS A 199 -4.76 25.79 -12.58
N HIS A 200 -5.81 26.58 -12.33
CA HIS A 200 -6.05 27.85 -13.03
C HIS A 200 -5.78 29.06 -12.10
N PRO A 201 -4.53 29.55 -12.00
CA PRO A 201 -4.21 30.69 -11.16
C PRO A 201 -4.80 32.02 -11.70
N PRO A 202 -4.86 33.06 -10.86
CA PRO A 202 -5.38 34.37 -11.25
C PRO A 202 -4.49 35.06 -12.30
N LYS A 203 -5.08 36.00 -13.07
CA LYS A 203 -4.42 36.69 -14.20
C LYS A 203 -3.10 37.41 -13.84
N ASN A 204 -2.97 37.82 -12.57
CA ASN A 204 -1.86 38.62 -12.09
C ASN A 204 -0.64 37.77 -11.69
N GLU A 205 -0.74 36.44 -11.82
CA GLU A 205 0.33 35.51 -11.45
C GLU A 205 1.02 34.95 -12.69
N ASP A 206 2.36 34.99 -12.67
CA ASP A 206 3.18 34.31 -13.66
C ASP A 206 3.27 32.81 -13.33
N LEU A 207 2.75 31.99 -14.23
CA LEU A 207 2.69 30.52 -14.11
C LEU A 207 4.07 29.89 -13.93
N ASP A 208 5.06 30.39 -14.66
CA ASP A 208 6.41 29.81 -14.65
C ASP A 208 7.07 30.06 -13.29
N THR A 209 6.93 31.27 -12.76
CA THR A 209 7.42 31.61 -11.42
C THR A 209 6.63 30.87 -10.32
N ALA A 210 5.31 30.76 -10.46
CA ALA A 210 4.45 30.07 -9.48
C ALA A 210 4.77 28.58 -9.35
N ALA A 211 4.99 27.89 -10.48
CA ALA A 211 5.32 26.47 -10.50
C ALA A 211 6.66 26.14 -9.83
N LEU A 212 7.61 27.09 -9.82
CA LEU A 212 8.93 26.96 -9.20
C LEU A 212 8.93 27.30 -7.71
N GLY A 213 7.89 27.98 -7.23
CA GLY A 213 7.77 28.52 -5.88
C GLY A 213 6.98 27.64 -4.90
N LEU A 214 6.57 28.27 -3.80
CA LEU A 214 5.69 27.65 -2.80
C LEU A 214 4.24 27.98 -3.16
N LEU A 215 3.40 26.96 -3.30
CA LEU A 215 1.99 27.09 -3.63
C LEU A 215 1.11 26.76 -2.42
N LYS A 216 -0.03 27.45 -2.32
CA LYS A 216 -1.11 27.12 -1.40
C LYS A 216 -2.41 27.05 -2.19
N TRP A 217 -3.31 26.16 -1.79
CA TRP A 217 -4.65 26.08 -2.36
C TRP A 217 -5.63 26.87 -1.51
N GLY A 218 -6.49 27.67 -2.14
CA GLY A 218 -7.56 28.39 -1.47
C GLY A 218 -8.32 29.31 -2.42
N GLU A 219 -9.22 30.13 -1.87
CA GLU A 219 -9.95 31.15 -2.63
C GLU A 219 -8.98 32.25 -3.07
N THR A 220 -8.95 32.54 -4.37
CA THR A 220 -8.14 33.61 -4.96
C THR A 220 -8.88 34.95 -4.85
N ILE A 221 -8.14 36.01 -4.50
CA ILE A 221 -8.71 37.35 -4.29
C ILE A 221 -9.17 37.97 -5.61
N SER A 222 -8.57 37.59 -6.74
CA SER A 222 -9.01 37.95 -8.08
C SER A 222 -9.44 36.71 -8.87
N PRO A 223 -10.56 36.74 -9.60
CA PRO A 223 -10.98 35.63 -10.45
C PRO A 223 -10.05 35.50 -11.68
N PRO A 224 -9.90 34.30 -12.26
CA PRO A 224 -9.11 34.11 -13.48
C PRO A 224 -9.77 34.72 -14.73
N PRO A 225 -9.02 34.99 -15.81
CA PRO A 225 -9.50 35.70 -17.01
C PRO A 225 -10.77 35.09 -17.64
N TRP A 226 -10.83 33.76 -17.73
CA TRP A 226 -11.95 33.04 -18.33
C TRP A 226 -13.25 33.16 -17.51
N VAL A 227 -13.16 33.41 -16.20
CA VAL A 227 -14.31 33.65 -15.33
C VAL A 227 -14.83 35.08 -15.53
N MET A 228 -13.93 36.07 -15.66
CA MET A 228 -14.33 37.45 -15.95
C MET A 228 -15.03 37.58 -17.30
N GLU A 229 -14.53 36.91 -18.35
CA GLU A 229 -15.12 36.95 -19.69
C GLU A 229 -16.48 36.23 -19.78
N ARG A 230 -16.73 35.23 -18.94
CA ARG A 230 -17.96 34.42 -18.99
C ARG A 230 -19.12 35.01 -18.18
N PHE A 231 -18.83 35.86 -17.20
CA PHE A 231 -19.81 36.40 -16.25
C PHE A 231 -19.85 37.94 -16.24
N ASP A 232 -19.60 38.57 -17.38
CA ASP A 232 -19.81 40.01 -17.57
C ASP A 232 -21.25 40.38 -17.19
N GLY A 233 -21.44 40.88 -15.97
CA GLY A 233 -22.73 41.36 -15.44
C GLY A 233 -23.43 40.50 -14.37
N ILE A 234 -22.92 39.33 -13.96
CA ILE A 234 -23.49 38.57 -12.82
C ILE A 234 -22.58 38.76 -11.60
N GLY A 235 -23.05 39.59 -10.66
CA GLY A 235 -22.26 40.04 -9.50
C GLY A 235 -21.63 38.91 -8.67
N ASP A 236 -20.36 39.10 -8.32
CA ASP A 236 -19.62 38.80 -7.06
C ASP A 236 -19.90 37.51 -6.25
N GLN A 237 -20.69 36.57 -6.75
CA GLN A 237 -21.18 35.42 -5.99
C GLN A 237 -20.39 34.12 -6.19
N HIS A 238 -19.47 34.09 -7.17
CA HIS A 238 -18.68 32.89 -7.49
C HIS A 238 -17.22 33.13 -7.13
N GLY A 239 -16.75 32.50 -6.04
CA GLY A 239 -15.34 32.44 -5.72
C GLY A 239 -14.62 31.44 -6.64
N HIS A 240 -13.33 31.65 -6.89
CA HIS A 240 -12.51 30.68 -7.61
C HIS A 240 -11.45 30.11 -6.66
N CYS A 241 -11.30 28.79 -6.65
CA CYS A 241 -10.28 28.13 -5.84
C CYS A 241 -9.21 27.50 -6.72
N SER A 242 -7.97 27.95 -6.56
CA SER A 242 -6.84 27.36 -7.28
C SER A 242 -5.56 27.34 -6.46
N PHE A 243 -4.58 26.61 -6.96
CA PHE A 243 -3.21 26.72 -6.51
C PHE A 243 -2.63 28.05 -6.95
N THR A 244 -2.10 28.80 -6.00
CA THR A 244 -1.41 30.08 -6.26
C THR A 244 -0.26 30.25 -5.25
N SER A 245 0.75 31.02 -5.65
CA SER A 245 1.84 31.49 -4.79
C SER A 245 1.46 32.75 -4.01
N LEU A 246 0.36 33.40 -4.40
CA LEU A 246 -0.20 34.58 -3.74
C LEU A 246 -0.97 34.21 -2.46
N ASP A 247 -1.34 35.23 -1.69
CA ASP A 247 -2.14 35.04 -0.48
C ASP A 247 -3.54 34.49 -0.81
N THR A 248 -3.89 33.40 -0.10
CA THR A 248 -5.16 32.69 -0.26
C THR A 248 -5.96 32.70 1.02
N VAL A 249 -7.27 32.90 0.87
CA VAL A 249 -8.24 32.80 1.95
C VAL A 249 -8.82 31.39 1.98
N SER A 250 -9.16 30.90 3.17
CA SER A 250 -9.85 29.62 3.29
C SER A 250 -11.27 29.74 2.72
N PRO A 251 -11.69 28.82 1.84
CA PRO A 251 -13.01 28.89 1.22
C PRO A 251 -14.11 28.81 2.28
N SER A 252 -15.11 29.68 2.13
CA SER A 252 -16.30 29.76 2.97
C SER A 252 -17.35 28.73 2.56
N LEU A 253 -18.10 28.17 3.48
CA LEU A 253 -19.21 27.25 3.15
C LEU A 253 -20.45 27.96 2.57
N THR A 254 -20.44 29.29 2.56
CA THR A 254 -21.58 30.14 2.19
C THR A 254 -21.54 30.63 0.74
N ARG A 255 -20.44 30.42 0.03
CA ARG A 255 -20.26 30.83 -1.38
C ARG A 255 -20.19 29.61 -2.30
N LEU A 256 -20.63 29.80 -3.54
CA LEU A 256 -20.44 28.82 -4.60
C LEU A 256 -19.07 29.04 -5.23
N TYR A 257 -18.37 27.93 -5.50
CA TYR A 257 -17.05 27.95 -6.13
C TYR A 257 -17.12 27.26 -7.49
N ALA A 258 -16.47 27.88 -8.48
CA ALA A 258 -16.28 27.33 -9.81
C ALA A 258 -14.93 26.63 -9.92
#